data_AF-A0A932Q234-F1
#
_entry.id   AF-A0A932Q234-F1
#
_cell.length_a   1.000
_cell.length_b   1.000
_cell.length_c   1.000
_cell.angle_alpha   90.00
_cell.angle_beta   90.00
_cell.angle_gamma   90.00
#
_symmetry.space_group_name_H-M   'P 1'
#
loop_
_entity.id
_entity.type
_entity.pdbx_description
1 polymer ?
#
loop_
_entity_poly.entity_id
_entity_poly.type
_entity_poly.pdbx_seq_one_letter_code
_entity_poly.pdbx_strand_id
1 'polypeptide(L)'
;MAERNSNLLARFFSRSTRKWLYVGLGVKRWLALLFIGVTLLGLGFAYILVDLYRTIDLPDIFYYLTLQFISRTERALLFGVLALACVVIALYKLSQVLLAPFVGDDTNVVDRLYRQRARKRGPKIVALGGGTGLSTLLRGLKDHTDQLTAILTVADDGGSSGKLRRELGVLPPGDFRQCIAAMADSEPLMSQLFQYRFGTGAGLDGHAFGNLFIAAMAGVTGSF
;
A
#
# COMPACT_ATOMS: atom_id res chain seq x y z
N MET A 1 -39.34 10.82 7.87
CA MET A 1 -38.48 9.71 7.39
C MET A 1 -37.78 10.01 6.05
N ALA A 2 -37.70 11.29 5.62
CA ALA A 2 -37.16 11.67 4.30
C ALA A 2 -35.87 12.53 4.33
N GLU A 3 -35.39 12.98 5.50
CA GLU A 3 -34.24 13.90 5.58
C GLU A 3 -32.86 13.22 5.79
N ARG A 4 -32.80 11.90 6.00
CA ARG A 4 -31.55 11.22 6.37
C ARG A 4 -30.71 10.74 5.17
N ASN A 5 -31.26 10.75 3.95
CA ASN A 5 -30.56 10.26 2.75
C ASN A 5 -29.85 11.37 1.94
N SER A 6 -30.18 12.64 2.12
CA SER A 6 -29.54 13.76 1.40
C SER A 6 -28.09 14.02 1.87
N ASN A 7 -27.76 13.67 3.12
CA ASN A 7 -26.44 13.91 3.72
C ASN A 7 -25.38 12.84 3.40
N LEU A 8 -25.78 11.67 2.90
CA LEU A 8 -24.83 10.60 2.54
C LEU A 8 -24.15 10.85 1.19
N LEU A 9 -24.89 11.37 0.20
CA LEU A 9 -24.34 11.73 -1.11
C LEU A 9 -23.42 12.95 -1.04
N ALA A 10 -23.75 13.94 -0.20
CA ALA A 10 -22.93 15.13 0.02
C ALA A 10 -21.59 14.81 0.73
N ARG A 11 -21.59 13.83 1.64
CA ARG A 11 -20.35 13.33 2.28
C ARG A 11 -19.52 12.46 1.35
N PHE A 12 -20.12 11.79 0.38
CA PHE A 12 -19.39 10.99 -0.62
C PHE A 12 -18.62 11.86 -1.62
N PHE A 13 -19.12 13.07 -1.92
CA PHE A 13 -18.46 14.05 -2.80
C PHE A 13 -17.50 15.02 -2.06
N SER A 14 -17.22 14.79 -0.78
CA SER A 14 -16.24 15.56 -0.01
C SER A 14 -14.82 15.24 -0.50
N ARG A 15 -14.17 16.26 -1.11
CA ARG A 15 -12.73 16.58 -1.40
C ARG A 15 -11.68 15.46 -1.61
N SER A 16 -11.88 14.25 -1.12
CA SER A 16 -11.04 13.06 -1.24
C SER A 16 -11.13 12.36 -2.60
N THR A 17 -12.30 12.34 -3.25
CA THR A 17 -12.47 11.72 -4.59
C THR A 17 -11.67 12.45 -5.67
N ARG A 18 -11.45 13.77 -5.54
CA ARG A 18 -10.54 14.52 -6.42
C ARG A 18 -9.08 14.12 -6.25
N LYS A 19 -8.69 13.56 -5.10
CA LYS A 19 -7.30 13.11 -4.89
C LYS A 19 -6.93 11.88 -5.73
N TRP A 20 -7.91 11.06 -6.08
CA TRP A 20 -7.72 9.93 -7.02
C TRP A 20 -7.33 10.37 -8.43
N LEU A 21 -7.66 11.61 -8.80
CA LEU A 21 -7.26 12.24 -10.07
C LEU A 21 -5.88 12.93 -10.00
N TYR A 22 -5.19 12.94 -8.84
CA TYR A 22 -3.85 13.53 -8.77
C TYR A 22 -2.88 12.80 -9.70
N VAL A 23 -2.11 13.61 -10.43
CA VAL A 23 -1.08 13.15 -11.37
C VAL A 23 0.04 12.47 -10.58
N GLY A 24 0.11 11.14 -10.65
CA GLY A 24 1.16 10.34 -10.00
C GLY A 24 0.74 8.93 -9.56
N LEU A 25 -0.58 8.69 -9.41
CA LEU A 25 -1.09 7.39 -8.95
C LEU A 25 -1.07 6.28 -10.02
N GLY A 26 -1.02 6.63 -11.32
CA GLY A 26 -0.93 5.68 -12.43
C GLY A 26 -2.26 5.03 -12.85
N VAL A 27 -3.29 5.10 -11.99
CA VAL A 27 -4.62 4.50 -12.20
C VAL A 27 -5.29 4.97 -13.50
N LYS A 28 -5.11 6.25 -13.88
CA LYS A 28 -5.72 6.84 -15.08
C LYS A 28 -5.36 6.12 -16.39
N ARG A 29 -4.11 5.63 -16.51
CA ARG A 29 -3.65 4.95 -17.73
C ARG A 29 -4.34 3.59 -17.89
N TRP A 30 -4.52 2.87 -16.78
CA TRP A 30 -5.18 1.58 -16.75
C TRP A 30 -6.69 1.67 -16.92
N LEU A 31 -7.33 2.70 -16.33
CA LEU A 31 -8.76 2.96 -16.58
C LEU A 31 -9.04 3.33 -18.03
N ALA A 32 -8.18 4.15 -18.65
CA ALA A 32 -8.29 4.46 -20.07
C ALA A 32 -8.12 3.20 -20.94
N LEU A 33 -7.14 2.36 -20.62
CA LEU A 33 -6.91 1.09 -21.33
C LEU A 33 -8.09 0.12 -21.17
N LEU A 34 -8.68 0.02 -19.98
CA LEU A 34 -9.86 -0.79 -19.73
C LEU A 34 -11.08 -0.25 -20.50
N PHE A 35 -11.29 1.06 -20.53
CA PHE A 35 -12.36 1.68 -21.29
C PHE A 35 -12.23 1.41 -22.80
N ILE A 36 -11.01 1.57 -23.35
CA ILE A 36 -10.72 1.26 -24.75
C ILE A 36 -10.96 -0.22 -25.03
N GLY A 37 -10.48 -1.12 -24.15
CA GLY A 37 -10.65 -2.57 -24.30
C GLY A 37 -12.11 -3.01 -24.31
N VAL A 38 -12.92 -2.51 -23.37
CA VAL A 38 -14.37 -2.82 -23.32
C VAL A 38 -15.08 -2.29 -24.57
N THR A 39 -14.71 -1.11 -25.06
CA THR A 39 -15.31 -0.52 -26.26
C THR A 39 -14.99 -1.35 -27.51
N LEU A 40 -13.74 -1.77 -27.66
CA LEU A 40 -13.31 -2.62 -28.79
C LEU A 40 -13.97 -4.00 -28.75
N LEU A 41 -14.05 -4.64 -27.58
CA LEU A 41 -14.76 -5.90 -27.41
C LEU A 41 -16.25 -5.76 -27.74
N GLY A 42 -16.89 -4.69 -27.27
CA GLY A 42 -18.30 -4.41 -27.56
C GLY A 42 -18.55 -4.21 -29.06
N LEU A 43 -17.71 -3.45 -29.74
CA LEU A 43 -17.77 -3.25 -31.20
C LEU A 43 -17.57 -4.57 -31.95
N GLY A 44 -16.55 -5.35 -31.59
CA GLY A 44 -16.27 -6.64 -32.23
C GLY A 44 -17.44 -7.62 -32.09
N PHE A 45 -18.00 -7.74 -30.88
CA PHE A 45 -19.16 -8.58 -30.63
C PHE A 45 -20.40 -8.10 -31.40
N ALA A 46 -20.62 -6.78 -31.48
CA ALA A 46 -21.72 -6.22 -32.25
C ALA A 46 -21.60 -6.53 -33.75
N TYR A 47 -20.40 -6.44 -34.33
CA TYR A 47 -20.18 -6.81 -35.75
C TYR A 47 -20.47 -8.28 -36.01
N ILE A 48 -20.00 -9.18 -35.14
CA ILE A 48 -20.27 -10.62 -35.26
C ILE A 48 -21.77 -10.91 -35.17
N LEU A 49 -22.49 -10.28 -34.22
CA LEU A 49 -23.94 -10.44 -34.11
C LEU A 49 -24.70 -9.94 -35.35
N VAL A 50 -24.27 -8.80 -35.91
CA VAL A 50 -24.89 -8.24 -37.12
C VAL A 50 -24.63 -9.14 -38.33
N ASP A 51 -23.43 -9.69 -38.45
CA ASP A 51 -23.07 -10.61 -39.53
C ASP A 51 -23.85 -11.93 -39.44
N LEU A 52 -23.92 -12.52 -38.24
CA LEU A 52 -24.69 -13.73 -37.95
C LEU A 52 -26.18 -13.57 -38.30
N TYR A 53 -26.76 -12.43 -37.91
CA TYR A 53 -28.16 -12.11 -38.20
C TYR A 53 -28.42 -11.91 -39.71
N ARG A 54 -27.42 -11.51 -40.49
CA ARG A 54 -27.56 -11.26 -41.94
C ARG A 54 -27.28 -12.49 -42.81
N THR A 55 -26.54 -13.45 -42.28
CA THR A 55 -26.07 -14.63 -43.04
C THR A 55 -26.89 -15.88 -42.74
N ILE A 56 -27.48 -15.98 -41.55
CA ILE A 56 -28.28 -17.12 -41.13
C ILE A 56 -29.73 -16.68 -40.96
N ASP A 57 -30.66 -17.42 -41.57
CA ASP A 57 -32.08 -17.28 -41.30
C ASP A 57 -32.37 -17.75 -39.87
N LEU A 58 -32.47 -16.79 -38.96
CA LEU A 58 -32.75 -17.06 -37.55
C LEU A 58 -34.26 -17.27 -37.32
N PRO A 59 -34.66 -18.14 -36.37
CA PRO A 59 -36.06 -18.34 -36.00
C PRO A 59 -36.74 -17.06 -35.51
N ASP A 60 -38.06 -16.95 -35.68
CA ASP A 60 -38.88 -15.78 -35.31
C ASP A 60 -38.75 -15.35 -33.84
N ILE A 61 -38.32 -16.25 -32.95
CA ILE A 61 -38.07 -15.95 -31.53
C ILE A 61 -37.03 -14.83 -31.37
N PHE A 62 -36.05 -14.74 -32.26
CA PHE A 62 -35.01 -13.71 -32.23
C PHE A 62 -35.54 -12.30 -32.58
N TYR A 63 -36.66 -12.21 -33.29
CA TYR A 63 -37.32 -10.93 -33.60
C TYR A 63 -37.75 -10.21 -32.32
N TYR A 64 -38.38 -10.95 -31.40
CA TYR A 64 -38.83 -10.43 -30.10
C TYR A 64 -37.65 -10.22 -29.14
N LEU A 65 -36.72 -11.18 -29.10
CA LEU A 65 -35.57 -11.11 -28.19
C LEU A 65 -34.65 -9.91 -28.51
N THR A 66 -34.49 -9.57 -29.78
CA THR A 66 -33.65 -8.43 -30.22
C THR A 66 -34.45 -7.14 -30.43
N LEU A 67 -35.71 -7.09 -29.98
CA LEU A 67 -36.61 -5.93 -30.08
C LEU A 67 -36.67 -5.31 -31.49
N GLN A 68 -36.83 -6.13 -32.53
CA GLN A 68 -36.83 -5.65 -33.93
C GLN A 68 -38.10 -4.91 -34.36
N PHE A 69 -39.16 -5.00 -33.56
CA PHE A 69 -40.38 -4.22 -33.75
C PHE A 69 -40.18 -2.71 -33.49
N ILE A 70 -39.04 -2.32 -32.89
CA ILE A 70 -38.67 -0.94 -32.59
C ILE A 70 -37.74 -0.40 -33.69
N SER A 71 -37.85 0.89 -34.01
CA SER A 71 -36.97 1.53 -34.99
C SER A 71 -35.49 1.37 -34.60
N ARG A 72 -34.60 1.23 -35.59
CA ARG A 72 -33.16 1.00 -35.34
C ARG A 72 -32.56 2.06 -34.39
N THR A 73 -33.03 3.30 -34.52
CA THR A 73 -32.58 4.46 -33.74
C THR A 73 -33.06 4.38 -32.29
N GLU A 74 -34.33 4.07 -32.05
CA GLU A 74 -34.90 3.91 -30.71
C GLU A 74 -34.25 2.74 -29.95
N ARG A 75 -34.02 1.62 -30.65
CA ARG A 75 -33.34 0.46 -30.08
C ARG A 75 -31.90 0.77 -29.69
N ALA A 76 -31.16 1.48 -30.56
CA ALA A 76 -29.80 1.91 -30.26
C ALA A 76 -29.74 2.86 -29.05
N LEU A 77 -30.72 3.76 -28.94
CA LEU A 77 -30.84 4.68 -27.81
C LEU A 77 -31.15 3.94 -26.51
N LEU A 78 -32.09 2.98 -26.52
CA LEU A 78 -32.46 2.18 -25.36
C LEU A 78 -31.25 1.38 -24.83
N PHE A 79 -30.57 0.61 -25.68
CA PHE A 79 -29.40 -0.16 -25.27
C PHE A 79 -28.23 0.74 -24.86
N GLY A 80 -28.04 1.88 -25.54
CA GLY A 80 -27.01 2.86 -25.18
C GLY A 80 -27.21 3.45 -23.78
N VAL A 81 -28.44 3.87 -23.46
CA VAL A 81 -28.79 4.41 -22.14
C VAL A 81 -28.65 3.35 -21.05
N LEU A 82 -29.13 2.13 -21.30
CA LEU A 82 -29.07 1.03 -20.34
C LEU A 82 -27.61 0.60 -20.08
N ALA A 83 -26.79 0.50 -21.13
CA ALA A 83 -25.36 0.24 -21.02
C ALA A 83 -24.63 1.33 -20.23
N LEU A 84 -24.92 2.61 -20.50
CA LEU A 84 -24.35 3.73 -19.76
C LEU A 84 -24.73 3.68 -18.28
N ALA A 85 -26.01 3.42 -17.97
CA ALA A 85 -26.50 3.28 -16.60
C ALA A 85 -25.80 2.12 -15.86
N CYS A 86 -25.69 0.95 -16.50
CA CYS A 86 -24.97 -0.20 -15.94
C CYS A 86 -23.49 0.13 -15.68
N VAL A 87 -22.79 0.78 -16.60
CA VAL A 87 -21.39 1.20 -16.42
C VAL A 87 -21.26 2.18 -15.26
N VAL A 88 -22.13 3.19 -15.17
CA VAL A 88 -22.10 4.17 -14.07
C VAL A 88 -22.35 3.50 -12.72
N ILE A 89 -23.33 2.60 -12.62
CA ILE A 89 -23.63 1.84 -11.40
C ILE A 89 -22.46 0.92 -11.03
N ALA A 90 -21.88 0.22 -12.01
CA ALA A 90 -20.74 -0.66 -11.79
C ALA A 90 -19.52 0.12 -11.28
N LEU A 91 -19.20 1.26 -11.91
CA LEU A 91 -18.12 2.13 -11.46
C LEU A 91 -18.37 2.66 -10.04
N TYR A 92 -19.60 3.09 -9.74
CA TYR A 92 -19.97 3.56 -8.41
C TYR A 92 -19.81 2.47 -7.35
N LYS A 93 -20.39 1.28 -7.57
CA LYS A 93 -20.29 0.15 -6.62
C LYS A 93 -18.87 -0.37 -6.47
N LEU A 94 -18.10 -0.47 -7.55
CA LEU A 94 -16.72 -0.93 -7.51
C LEU A 94 -15.85 0.07 -6.74
N SER A 95 -16.09 1.38 -6.92
CA SER A 95 -15.45 2.41 -6.09
C SER A 95 -15.80 2.25 -4.62
N GLN A 96 -17.06 1.92 -4.30
CA GLN A 96 -17.51 1.75 -2.92
C GLN A 96 -16.93 0.49 -2.27
N VAL A 97 -16.91 -0.65 -2.95
CA VAL A 97 -16.43 -1.93 -2.41
C VAL A 97 -14.91 -1.93 -2.24
N LEU A 98 -14.18 -1.38 -3.23
CA LEU A 98 -12.74 -1.26 -3.10
C LEU A 98 -12.35 -0.24 -2.03
N LEU A 99 -13.13 0.82 -1.81
CA LEU A 99 -12.80 1.85 -0.82
C LEU A 99 -13.37 1.60 0.58
N ALA A 100 -14.36 0.70 0.74
CA ALA A 100 -14.98 0.43 2.03
C ALA A 100 -13.98 0.01 3.14
N PRO A 101 -12.93 -0.81 2.87
CA PRO A 101 -11.89 -1.11 3.86
C PRO A 101 -10.96 0.07 4.16
N PHE A 102 -10.97 1.11 3.32
CA PHE A 102 -10.03 2.23 3.34
C PHE A 102 -10.65 3.56 3.84
N VAL A 103 -11.95 3.58 4.13
CA VAL A 103 -12.70 4.79 4.58
C VAL A 103 -12.86 4.83 6.10
N GLY A 104 -12.43 3.80 6.83
CA GLY A 104 -12.55 3.70 8.30
C GLY A 104 -11.42 4.32 9.12
N ASP A 105 -10.35 4.83 8.50
CA ASP A 105 -9.17 5.35 9.20
C ASP A 105 -9.02 6.84 8.88
N ASP A 106 -9.03 7.71 9.89
CA ASP A 106 -9.17 9.19 9.83
C ASP A 106 -7.98 9.91 9.13
N THR A 107 -7.08 9.13 8.52
CA THR A 107 -6.00 9.61 7.66
C THR A 107 -6.19 9.01 6.27
N ASN A 108 -6.52 9.88 5.32
CA ASN A 108 -6.84 9.54 3.94
C ASN A 108 -5.82 8.53 3.38
N VAL A 109 -6.25 7.31 3.03
CA VAL A 109 -5.37 6.23 2.53
C VAL A 109 -4.55 6.67 1.32
N VAL A 110 -5.10 7.59 0.53
CA VAL A 110 -4.39 8.24 -0.58
C VAL A 110 -3.15 8.99 -0.08
N ASP A 111 -3.23 9.67 1.07
CA ASP A 111 -2.10 10.38 1.66
C ASP A 111 -1.04 9.39 2.19
N ARG A 112 -1.43 8.22 2.73
CA ARG A 112 -0.47 7.15 3.11
C ARG A 112 0.25 6.59 1.89
N LEU A 113 -0.49 6.25 0.82
CA LEU A 113 0.09 5.77 -0.43
C LEU A 113 0.98 6.81 -1.11
N TYR A 114 0.57 8.08 -1.07
CA TYR A 114 1.36 9.18 -1.62
C TYR A 114 2.65 9.38 -0.83
N ARG A 115 2.58 9.43 0.52
CA ARG A 115 3.77 9.53 1.37
C ARG A 115 4.70 8.34 1.19
N GLN A 116 4.18 7.11 1.13
CA GLN A 116 5.00 5.92 0.90
C GLN A 116 5.71 5.98 -0.47
N ARG A 117 5.01 6.38 -1.54
CA ARG A 117 5.66 6.57 -2.86
C ARG A 117 6.67 7.71 -2.87
N ALA A 118 6.40 8.79 -2.13
CA ALA A 118 7.32 9.90 -1.99
C ALA A 118 8.60 9.47 -1.25
N ARG A 119 8.49 8.72 -0.14
CA ARG A 119 9.64 8.17 0.61
C ARG A 119 10.49 7.22 -0.22
N LYS A 120 9.87 6.32 -1.00
CA LYS A 120 10.60 5.43 -1.95
C LYS A 120 11.38 6.17 -3.03
N ARG A 121 10.94 7.38 -3.39
CA ARG A 121 11.62 8.29 -4.33
C ARG A 121 12.36 9.43 -3.62
N GLY A 122 12.52 9.32 -2.30
CA GLY A 122 13.20 10.31 -1.49
C GLY A 122 14.70 10.36 -1.79
N PRO A 123 15.43 11.32 -1.23
CA PRO A 123 16.87 11.40 -1.40
C PRO A 123 17.57 10.18 -0.78
N LYS A 124 18.66 9.76 -1.42
CA LYS A 124 19.61 8.79 -0.84
C LYS A 124 20.44 9.50 0.22
N ILE A 125 20.34 9.06 1.47
CA ILE A 125 21.07 9.66 2.59
C ILE A 125 21.95 8.60 3.23
N VAL A 126 23.24 8.92 3.32
CA VAL A 126 24.20 8.15 4.13
C VAL A 126 24.47 8.92 5.40
N ALA A 127 24.12 8.33 6.54
CA ALA A 127 24.38 8.88 7.86
C ALA A 127 25.58 8.16 8.49
N LEU A 128 26.59 8.93 8.90
CA LEU A 128 27.82 8.45 9.52
C LEU A 128 27.82 8.83 11.00
N GLY A 129 28.10 7.90 11.91
CA GLY A 129 28.20 8.24 13.34
C GLY A 129 28.21 7.05 14.29
N GLY A 130 27.64 7.24 15.48
CA GLY A 130 27.51 6.22 16.51
C GLY A 130 26.54 6.68 17.61
N GLY A 131 26.30 5.82 18.59
CA GLY A 131 25.51 6.14 19.76
C GLY A 131 24.04 6.53 19.50
N THR A 132 23.49 7.22 20.49
CA THR A 132 22.08 7.64 20.53
C THR A 132 21.76 8.74 19.51
N GLY A 133 22.71 9.64 19.23
CA GLY A 133 22.53 10.75 18.30
C GLY A 133 22.20 10.29 16.88
N LEU A 134 22.96 9.31 16.37
CA LEU A 134 22.70 8.72 15.05
C LEU A 134 21.32 8.04 15.00
N SER A 135 20.99 7.22 16.00
CA SER A 135 19.69 6.53 16.05
C SER A 135 18.50 7.50 16.11
N THR A 136 18.64 8.63 16.80
CA THR A 136 17.61 9.68 16.88
C THR A 136 17.41 10.37 15.53
N LEU A 137 18.52 10.71 14.86
CA LEU A 137 18.50 11.29 13.51
C LEU A 137 17.87 10.33 12.50
N LEU A 138 18.24 9.04 12.52
CA LEU A 138 17.67 8.02 11.64
C LEU A 138 16.16 7.86 11.86
N ARG A 139 15.69 7.92 13.11
CA ARG A 139 14.26 7.82 13.44
C ARG A 139 13.44 8.95 12.81
N GLY A 140 13.96 10.18 12.81
CA GLY A 140 13.32 11.31 12.15
C GLY A 140 13.43 11.27 10.62
N LEU A 141 14.58 10.84 10.10
CA LEU A 141 14.80 10.76 8.65
C LEU A 141 13.96 9.66 7.97
N LYS A 142 13.65 8.57 8.69
CA LYS A 142 12.79 7.48 8.20
C LYS A 142 11.41 7.99 7.73
N ASP A 143 10.94 9.09 8.30
CA ASP A 143 9.67 9.69 7.88
C ASP A 143 9.72 10.45 6.55
N HIS A 144 10.92 10.66 6.01
CA HIS A 144 11.17 11.50 4.83
C HIS A 144 11.74 10.71 3.64
N THR A 145 12.46 9.61 3.86
CA THR A 145 13.02 8.77 2.80
C THR A 145 13.15 7.31 3.24
N ASP A 146 12.95 6.39 2.29
CA ASP A 146 13.21 4.96 2.47
C ASP A 146 14.64 4.58 2.02
N GLN A 147 15.42 5.56 1.53
CA GLN A 147 16.78 5.36 1.01
C GLN A 147 17.84 5.78 2.03
N LEU A 148 17.77 5.20 3.24
CA LEU A 148 18.71 5.45 4.32
C LEU A 148 19.79 4.38 4.37
N THR A 149 21.04 4.81 4.55
CA THR A 149 22.17 3.95 4.87
C THR A 149 22.87 4.51 6.10
N ALA A 150 23.02 3.70 7.14
CA ALA A 150 23.74 4.08 8.34
C ALA A 150 25.09 3.37 8.34
N ILE A 151 26.18 4.13 8.44
CA ILE A 151 27.51 3.60 8.71
C ILE A 151 27.85 4.02 10.14
N LEU A 152 27.97 3.04 11.01
CA LEU A 152 28.16 3.24 12.43
C LEU A 152 29.51 2.70 12.90
N THR A 153 30.09 3.39 13.87
CA THR A 153 31.29 2.90 14.55
C THR A 153 30.91 1.78 15.50
N VAL A 154 31.76 0.75 15.58
CA VAL A 154 31.54 -0.42 16.45
C VAL A 154 32.54 -0.38 17.60
N ALA A 155 32.61 0.77 18.27
CA ALA A 155 33.62 1.08 19.27
C ALA A 155 33.10 1.01 20.72
N ASP A 156 31.78 0.84 20.93
CA ASP A 156 31.18 0.77 22.26
C ASP A 156 31.77 -0.37 23.10
N ASP A 157 32.29 -0.06 24.28
CA ASP A 157 32.88 -1.00 25.23
C ASP A 157 32.18 -0.99 26.60
N GLY A 158 31.06 -0.25 26.69
CA GLY A 158 30.27 -0.08 27.91
C GLY A 158 29.13 -1.08 28.09
N GLY A 159 28.70 -1.25 29.34
CA GLY A 159 27.48 -1.96 29.71
C GLY A 159 27.35 -3.38 29.12
N SER A 160 26.17 -3.67 28.55
CA SER A 160 25.85 -4.97 27.95
C SER A 160 26.71 -5.29 26.72
N SER A 161 27.01 -4.29 25.88
CA SER A 161 27.81 -4.49 24.67
C SER A 161 29.25 -4.88 25.02
N GLY A 162 29.84 -4.18 25.99
CA GLY A 162 31.18 -4.46 26.48
C GLY A 162 31.31 -5.82 27.16
N LYS A 163 30.30 -6.24 27.94
CA LYS A 163 30.26 -7.59 28.54
C LYS A 163 30.28 -8.68 27.46
N LEU A 164 29.39 -8.59 26.47
CA LEU A 164 29.33 -9.58 25.37
C LEU A 164 30.62 -9.59 24.54
N ARG A 165 31.22 -8.43 24.29
CA ARG A 165 32.51 -8.36 23.60
C ARG A 165 33.62 -9.08 24.36
N ARG A 166 33.68 -8.94 25.69
CA ARG A 166 34.70 -9.60 26.53
C ARG A 166 34.46 -11.10 26.69
N GLU A 167 33.20 -11.51 26.81
CA GLU A 167 32.84 -12.91 27.08
C GLU A 167 32.76 -13.77 25.81
N LEU A 168 32.28 -13.20 24.70
CA LEU A 168 32.03 -13.92 23.44
C LEU A 168 32.95 -13.51 22.29
N GLY A 169 33.80 -12.49 22.48
CA GLY A 169 34.70 -12.00 21.41
C GLY A 169 33.98 -11.35 20.22
N VAL A 170 32.68 -11.07 20.34
CA VAL A 170 31.87 -10.46 19.27
C VAL A 170 32.06 -8.95 19.21
N LEU A 171 31.82 -8.36 18.04
CA LEU A 171 31.74 -6.91 17.93
C LEU A 171 30.61 -6.36 18.81
N PRO A 172 30.79 -5.18 19.45
CA PRO A 172 29.81 -4.65 20.37
C PRO A 172 28.49 -4.29 19.67
N PRO A 173 27.36 -4.94 20.05
CA PRO A 173 26.11 -4.83 19.28
C PRO A 173 25.25 -3.61 19.64
N GLY A 174 25.60 -2.83 20.66
CA GLY A 174 24.72 -1.81 21.24
C GLY A 174 24.27 -0.72 20.28
N ASP A 175 25.21 -0.06 19.61
CA ASP A 175 24.90 1.02 18.66
C ASP A 175 24.23 0.50 17.39
N PHE A 176 24.65 -0.68 16.93
CA PHE A 176 24.00 -1.40 15.83
C PHE A 176 22.53 -1.71 16.16
N ARG A 177 22.25 -2.23 17.37
CA ARG A 177 20.90 -2.50 17.87
C ARG A 177 20.02 -1.25 17.87
N GLN A 178 20.55 -0.12 18.35
CA GLN A 178 19.80 1.14 18.40
C GLN A 178 19.45 1.64 16.99
N CYS A 179 20.37 1.55 16.04
CA CYS A 179 20.12 1.93 14.66
C CYS A 179 19.11 1.02 13.97
N ILE A 180 19.18 -0.30 14.17
CA ILE A 180 18.15 -1.24 13.68
C ILE A 180 16.79 -0.86 14.25
N ALA A 181 16.68 -0.66 15.57
CA ALA A 181 15.42 -0.30 16.19
C ALA A 181 14.87 1.05 15.69
N ALA A 182 15.73 2.00 15.36
CA ALA A 182 15.32 3.30 14.81
C ALA A 182 14.83 3.23 13.36
N MET A 183 15.43 2.37 12.54
CA MET A 183 15.07 2.21 11.12
C MET A 183 13.96 1.19 10.88
N ALA A 184 13.76 0.24 11.80
CA ALA A 184 12.77 -0.81 11.65
C ALA A 184 11.34 -0.25 11.54
N ASP A 185 10.58 -0.73 10.58
CA ASP A 185 9.13 -0.55 10.51
C ASP A 185 8.46 -1.77 11.12
N SER A 186 8.50 -1.85 12.45
CA SER A 186 8.13 -3.04 13.21
C SER A 186 6.90 -2.80 14.07
N GLU A 187 6.17 -3.88 14.35
CA GLU A 187 5.08 -3.86 15.31
C GLU A 187 5.58 -3.37 16.69
N PRO A 188 4.72 -2.65 17.45
CA PRO A 188 5.09 -2.11 18.76
C PRO A 188 5.72 -3.15 19.70
N LEU A 189 5.23 -4.40 19.65
CA LEU A 189 5.75 -5.50 20.48
C LEU A 189 7.19 -5.89 20.12
N MET A 190 7.52 -6.01 18.83
CA MET A 190 8.87 -6.36 18.40
C MET A 190 9.88 -5.27 18.78
N SER A 191 9.49 -4.00 18.62
CA SER A 191 10.28 -2.86 19.08
C SER A 191 10.53 -2.90 20.59
N GLN A 192 9.53 -3.27 21.39
CA GLN A 192 9.66 -3.40 22.84
C GLN A 192 10.57 -4.58 23.21
N LEU A 193 10.41 -5.74 22.59
CA LEU A 193 11.26 -6.91 22.81
C LEU A 193 12.73 -6.60 22.50
N PHE A 194 13.00 -5.99 21.35
CA PHE A 194 14.36 -5.63 20.95
C PHE A 194 15.00 -4.57 21.86
N GLN A 195 14.19 -3.79 22.57
CA GLN A 195 14.61 -2.79 23.54
C GLN A 195 14.61 -3.29 24.99
N TYR A 196 14.05 -4.48 25.25
CA TYR A 196 13.96 -5.03 26.59
C TYR A 196 15.33 -5.22 27.22
N ARG A 197 15.44 -4.81 28.49
CA ARG A 197 16.62 -4.99 29.33
C ARG A 197 16.25 -5.85 30.52
N PHE A 198 16.99 -6.93 30.73
CA PHE A 198 16.83 -7.79 31.90
C PHE A 198 17.24 -6.99 33.15
N GLY A 199 16.39 -6.99 34.17
CA GLY A 199 16.64 -6.28 35.44
C GLY A 199 16.94 -7.20 36.62
N THR A 200 16.85 -8.51 36.45
CA THR A 200 17.21 -9.54 37.44
C THR A 200 17.58 -10.83 36.70
N GLY A 201 18.44 -11.65 37.31
CA GLY A 201 18.85 -12.96 36.77
C GLY A 201 20.36 -13.13 36.70
N ALA A 202 20.86 -14.28 37.15
CA ALA A 202 22.29 -14.59 37.12
C ALA A 202 22.80 -14.57 35.67
N GLY A 203 23.81 -13.74 35.39
CA GLY A 203 24.43 -13.60 34.05
C GLY A 203 23.62 -12.79 33.03
N LEU A 204 22.29 -12.67 33.19
CA LEU A 204 21.45 -11.87 32.29
C LEU A 204 21.28 -10.42 32.76
N ASP A 205 21.53 -10.14 34.04
CA ASP A 205 21.30 -8.82 34.60
C ASP A 205 22.06 -7.70 33.86
N GLY A 206 21.29 -6.71 33.43
CA GLY A 206 21.75 -5.57 32.65
C GLY A 206 21.94 -5.85 31.14
N HIS A 207 21.75 -7.08 30.65
CA HIS A 207 21.78 -7.35 29.20
C HIS A 207 20.52 -6.81 28.51
N ALA A 208 20.70 -6.30 27.29
CA ALA A 208 19.57 -6.03 26.40
C ALA A 208 19.28 -7.28 25.57
N PHE A 209 18.00 -7.68 25.45
CA PHE A 209 17.62 -8.83 24.62
C PHE A 209 18.12 -8.67 23.19
N GLY A 210 17.95 -7.49 22.57
CA GLY A 210 18.43 -7.25 21.22
C GLY A 210 19.95 -7.43 21.05
N ASN A 211 20.75 -7.15 22.10
CA ASN A 211 22.19 -7.38 22.06
C ASN A 211 22.51 -8.89 22.04
N LEU A 212 21.79 -9.69 22.84
CA LEU A 212 21.93 -11.15 22.85
C LEU A 212 21.48 -11.75 21.51
N PHE A 213 20.37 -11.24 20.95
CA PHE A 213 19.89 -11.66 19.65
C PHE A 213 20.92 -11.41 18.55
N ILE A 214 21.52 -10.22 18.50
CA ILE A 214 22.57 -9.89 17.52
C ILE A 214 23.81 -10.77 17.73
N ALA A 215 24.25 -10.97 18.98
CA ALA A 215 25.40 -11.83 19.28
C ALA A 215 25.16 -13.29 18.87
N ALA A 216 23.96 -13.81 19.11
CA ALA A 216 23.56 -15.16 18.69
C ALA A 216 23.54 -15.26 17.16
N MET A 217 22.98 -14.26 16.47
CA MET A 217 22.99 -14.21 15.01
C MET A 217 24.43 -14.25 14.48
N ALA A 218 25.31 -13.39 14.99
CA ALA A 218 26.72 -13.36 14.58
C ALA A 218 27.45 -14.69 14.82
N GLY A 219 27.13 -15.38 15.93
CA GLY A 219 27.67 -16.71 16.23
C GLY A 219 27.18 -17.78 15.26
N VAL A 220 25.91 -17.72 14.84
CA VAL A 220 25.32 -18.67 13.88
C VAL A 220 25.82 -18.43 12.45
N THR A 221 25.95 -17.17 12.04
CA THR A 221 26.39 -16.80 10.67
C THR A 221 27.91 -16.82 10.51
N GLY A 222 28.68 -16.83 11.60
CA GLY A 222 30.13 -16.70 11.58
C GLY A 222 30.62 -15.32 11.13
N SER A 223 29.73 -14.34 11.05
CA SER A 223 29.99 -12.98 10.60
C SER A 223 29.00 -12.02 11.22
N PHE A 224 29.43 -10.80 11.51
CA PHE A 224 28.58 -9.77 12.10
C PHE A 224 27.69 -9.09 11.05
#